data_AF-A0A0Q4GY40-F1
#
_entry.id   AF-A0A0Q4GY40-F1
#
_cell.length_a   1.000
_cell.length_b   1.000
_cell.length_c   1.000
_cell.angle_alpha   90.00
_cell.angle_beta   90.00
_cell.angle_gamma   90.00
#
_symmetry.space_group_name_H-M   'P 1'
#
loop_
_entity.id
_entity.type
_entity.pdbx_description
1 polymer ?
#
loop_
_entity_poly.entity_id
_entity_poly.type
_entity_poly.pdbx_seq_one_letter_code
_entity_poly.pdbx_strand_id
1 'polypeptide(L)'
;MLKLHLFKSLSLLFFLFAVNISFAQTAYKVADIPDPKKNGGGYVSDPDKILDEGAISSLNSTIAHFEQETNVQVAVVIVNDFDPDQEDFDFAYELFKTWGIGSKTSNNGLLLFIAKDRKKYRFITGTGIEGVLPDVKLKHIAEQQLLPAFRKNDFSTGITNTINATGEIILNPENKSELNQFFTQRDGSNALNIWWLPSIAIILAFFGVFKILNRQGKNGLYIEGFDKNNSRDTTIAKGCGVIIFIVFVSVFIFVFSGSFNIFSNIRGAHIPYILFAVLAIGLFFRYLFCISALRKAHQDDKNFFDSVLVFHKKNWWLILFSPIILFAIIIHFIKRAKTVDRFKPVMDSKNNPMTRIDRDINIEGKPFLTEGQRKEEVVLAYDYDIWESADHKEHIIKAWPAEKYSSYIECPECTFRTYKLNKQVTVKQATYSHDGQAKLINECSFCKKTEFIKWITLAMLVESSSSSSSSSGGSSSSSSSSSSWGGGSSSGGGTGGSW
;
A
#
# COMPACT_ATOMS: atom_id res chain seq x y z
N MET A 1 -76.55 -0.26 40.11
CA MET A 1 -76.24 -1.58 39.53
C MET A 1 -75.40 -1.54 38.24
N LEU A 2 -74.69 -0.44 37.92
CA LEU A 2 -73.92 -0.33 36.66
C LEU A 2 -72.39 -0.54 36.78
N LYS A 3 -71.83 -0.73 37.99
CA LYS A 3 -70.36 -0.77 38.20
C LYS A 3 -69.74 -2.18 38.25
N LEU A 4 -70.53 -3.25 38.39
CA LEU A 4 -69.97 -4.62 38.46
C LEU A 4 -69.82 -5.32 37.09
N HIS A 5 -70.60 -4.93 36.07
CA HIS A 5 -70.53 -5.56 34.74
C HIS A 5 -69.34 -5.05 33.90
N LEU A 6 -68.93 -3.79 34.08
CA LEU A 6 -67.75 -3.24 33.38
C LEU A 6 -66.45 -3.90 33.84
N PHE A 7 -66.31 -4.23 35.13
CA PHE A 7 -65.07 -4.81 35.66
C PHE A 7 -64.87 -6.27 35.23
N LYS A 8 -65.95 -7.06 35.12
CA LYS A 8 -65.91 -8.42 34.55
C LYS A 8 -65.63 -8.42 33.05
N SER A 9 -66.20 -7.47 32.30
CA SER A 9 -65.93 -7.36 30.86
C SER A 9 -64.51 -6.89 30.56
N LEU A 10 -63.92 -6.02 31.39
CA LEU A 10 -62.54 -5.55 31.21
C LEU A 10 -61.51 -6.63 31.62
N SER A 11 -61.82 -7.43 32.64
CA SER A 11 -60.98 -8.57 33.06
C SER A 11 -61.00 -9.72 32.04
N LEU A 12 -62.14 -9.99 31.40
CA LEU A 12 -62.23 -10.98 30.31
C LEU A 12 -61.49 -10.51 29.05
N LEU A 13 -61.50 -9.20 28.76
CA LEU A 13 -60.78 -8.61 27.63
C LEU A 13 -59.26 -8.56 27.87
N PHE A 14 -58.81 -8.33 29.11
CA PHE A 14 -57.40 -8.44 29.49
C PHE A 14 -56.90 -9.89 29.48
N PHE A 15 -57.75 -10.86 29.85
CA PHE A 15 -57.45 -12.29 29.77
C PHE A 15 -57.42 -12.79 28.31
N LEU A 16 -58.29 -12.28 27.44
CA LEU A 16 -58.27 -12.55 26.00
C LEU A 16 -57.09 -11.85 25.28
N PHE A 17 -56.60 -10.71 25.80
CA PHE A 17 -55.41 -10.04 25.29
C PHE A 17 -54.12 -10.73 25.76
N ALA A 18 -54.11 -11.28 26.98
CA ALA A 18 -52.98 -12.05 27.52
C ALA A 18 -52.80 -13.44 26.88
N VAL A 19 -53.86 -14.05 26.35
CA VAL A 19 -53.82 -15.36 25.66
C VAL A 19 -53.40 -15.23 24.19
N ASN A 20 -53.31 -14.02 23.63
CA ASN A 20 -52.80 -13.76 22.27
C ASN A 20 -51.33 -13.34 22.25
N ILE A 21 -50.54 -13.62 23.30
CA ILE A 21 -49.08 -13.73 23.13
C ILE A 21 -48.86 -15.00 22.30
N SER A 22 -49.03 -14.84 20.99
CA SER A 22 -48.53 -15.77 19.99
C SER A 22 -47.10 -16.10 20.39
N PHE A 23 -46.86 -17.39 20.59
CA PHE A 23 -45.58 -17.99 20.24
C PHE A 23 -45.32 -17.65 18.77
N ALA A 24 -44.78 -16.46 18.50
CA ALA A 24 -44.06 -16.26 17.27
C ALA A 24 -42.84 -17.19 17.39
N GLN A 25 -42.87 -18.33 16.71
CA GLN A 25 -41.69 -19.14 16.49
C GLN A 25 -40.66 -18.21 15.83
N THR A 26 -39.67 -17.78 16.61
CA THR A 26 -38.61 -16.90 16.13
C THR A 26 -37.68 -17.72 15.27
N ALA A 27 -37.74 -17.52 13.95
CA ALA A 27 -36.69 -17.94 13.04
C ALA A 27 -35.38 -17.22 13.42
N TYR A 28 -34.33 -17.97 13.72
CA TYR A 28 -33.04 -17.40 14.09
C TYR A 28 -32.33 -16.78 12.88
N LYS A 29 -31.71 -15.62 13.05
CA LYS A 29 -30.63 -15.15 12.17
C LYS A 29 -29.29 -15.65 12.69
N VAL A 30 -28.27 -15.68 11.83
CA VAL A 30 -26.92 -16.14 12.19
C VAL A 30 -26.35 -15.41 13.41
N ALA A 31 -26.60 -14.11 13.55
CA ALA A 31 -26.12 -13.30 14.67
C ALA A 31 -26.81 -13.63 16.02
N ASP A 32 -28.00 -14.24 15.97
CA ASP A 32 -28.81 -14.50 17.15
C ASP A 32 -28.50 -15.88 17.77
N ILE A 33 -27.86 -16.78 17.03
CA ILE A 33 -27.47 -18.10 17.55
C ILE A 33 -26.27 -17.92 18.49
N PRO A 34 -26.37 -18.36 19.76
CA PRO A 34 -25.30 -18.18 20.72
C PRO A 34 -24.10 -19.07 20.39
N ASP A 35 -22.95 -18.43 20.15
CA ASP A 35 -21.66 -19.13 19.94
C ASP A 35 -21.22 -19.83 21.25
N PRO A 36 -21.10 -21.17 21.27
CA PRO A 36 -20.84 -21.92 22.49
C PRO A 36 -19.42 -21.70 23.04
N LYS A 37 -18.43 -21.31 22.21
CA LYS A 37 -17.08 -20.97 22.69
C LYS A 37 -17.06 -19.63 23.43
N LYS A 38 -17.89 -18.67 23.00
CA LYS A 38 -18.03 -17.36 23.66
C LYS A 38 -18.96 -17.43 24.88
N ASN A 39 -19.96 -18.30 24.84
CA ASN A 39 -21.02 -18.42 25.84
C ASN A 39 -20.90 -19.71 26.67
N GLY A 40 -19.71 -20.02 27.19
CA GLY A 40 -19.50 -21.17 28.09
C GLY A 40 -18.32 -22.07 27.74
N GLY A 41 -17.60 -21.81 26.65
CA GLY A 41 -16.40 -22.56 26.25
C GLY A 41 -16.68 -23.95 25.65
N GLY A 42 -17.94 -24.25 25.33
CA GLY A 42 -18.36 -25.53 24.75
C GLY A 42 -18.29 -25.57 23.22
N TYR A 43 -18.96 -26.57 22.66
CA TYR A 43 -19.00 -26.92 21.23
C TYR A 43 -20.42 -27.08 20.68
N VAL A 44 -21.41 -27.20 21.57
CA VAL A 44 -22.81 -27.41 21.22
C VAL A 44 -23.61 -26.15 21.52
N SER A 45 -24.36 -25.66 20.53
CA SER A 45 -25.34 -24.59 20.68
C SER A 45 -26.75 -25.15 20.51
N ASP A 46 -27.54 -25.09 21.58
CA ASP A 46 -28.94 -25.54 21.64
C ASP A 46 -29.78 -24.48 22.38
N PRO A 47 -30.07 -23.33 21.76
CA PRO A 47 -30.82 -22.24 22.40
C PRO A 47 -32.28 -22.63 22.70
N ASP A 48 -32.83 -23.60 21.96
CA ASP A 48 -34.23 -24.03 22.07
C ASP A 48 -34.42 -25.22 23.03
N LYS A 49 -33.34 -25.69 23.67
CA LYS A 49 -33.34 -26.82 24.62
C LYS A 49 -33.96 -28.09 24.04
N ILE A 50 -33.57 -28.41 22.81
CA ILE A 50 -34.03 -29.60 22.07
C ILE A 50 -33.31 -30.86 22.57
N LEU A 51 -32.09 -30.72 23.07
CA LEU A 51 -31.25 -31.80 23.56
C LEU A 51 -31.35 -31.92 25.09
N ASP A 52 -31.17 -33.13 25.60
CA ASP A 52 -31.01 -33.33 27.04
C ASP A 52 -29.63 -32.86 27.52
N GLU A 53 -29.58 -32.38 28.76
CA GLU A 53 -28.35 -31.83 29.36
C GLU A 53 -27.21 -32.87 29.42
N GLY A 54 -27.56 -34.16 29.59
CA GLY A 54 -26.61 -35.26 29.58
C GLY A 54 -25.92 -35.42 28.22
N ALA A 55 -26.70 -35.38 27.14
CA ALA A 55 -26.20 -35.43 25.77
C ALA A 55 -25.32 -34.21 25.44
N ILE A 56 -25.71 -32.99 25.86
CA ILE A 56 -24.88 -31.79 25.67
C ILE A 56 -23.52 -31.97 26.36
N SER A 57 -23.50 -32.45 27.61
CA SER A 57 -22.26 -32.71 28.33
C SER A 57 -21.41 -33.77 27.64
N SER A 58 -22.03 -34.86 27.18
CA SER A 58 -21.33 -35.94 26.46
C SER A 58 -20.73 -35.43 25.15
N LEU A 59 -21.50 -34.70 24.35
CA LEU A 59 -21.05 -34.12 23.08
C LEU A 59 -19.88 -33.16 23.28
N ASN A 60 -19.97 -32.26 24.26
CA ASN A 60 -18.87 -31.34 24.58
C ASN A 60 -17.59 -32.09 24.97
N SER A 61 -17.68 -33.13 25.79
CA SER A 61 -16.52 -33.94 26.19
C SER A 61 -15.91 -34.70 25.00
N THR A 62 -16.76 -35.30 24.17
CA THR A 62 -16.35 -36.05 22.98
C THR A 62 -15.66 -35.14 21.98
N ILE A 63 -16.23 -33.98 21.68
CA ILE A 63 -15.66 -33.02 20.74
C ILE A 63 -14.35 -32.42 21.29
N ALA A 64 -14.28 -32.12 22.60
CA ALA A 64 -13.05 -31.65 23.23
C ALA A 64 -11.91 -32.65 23.05
N HIS A 65 -12.18 -33.94 23.22
CA HIS A 65 -11.21 -35.01 23.00
C HIS A 65 -10.73 -35.05 21.54
N PHE A 66 -11.63 -34.90 20.56
CA PHE A 66 -11.25 -34.87 19.14
C PHE A 66 -10.35 -33.67 18.81
N GLU A 67 -10.69 -32.48 19.32
CA GLU A 67 -9.91 -31.27 19.11
C GLU A 67 -8.50 -31.42 19.73
N GLN A 68 -8.39 -32.00 20.94
CA GLN A 68 -7.09 -32.24 21.59
C GLN A 68 -6.20 -33.23 20.82
N GLU A 69 -6.79 -34.32 20.31
CA GLU A 69 -6.03 -35.39 19.65
C GLU A 69 -5.65 -35.08 18.21
N THR A 70 -6.45 -34.26 17.52
CA THR A 70 -6.36 -34.11 16.05
C THR A 70 -6.36 -32.66 15.57
N ASN A 71 -6.51 -31.67 16.47
CA ASN A 71 -6.71 -30.26 16.15
C ASN A 71 -8.00 -29.93 15.36
N VAL A 72 -8.82 -30.92 14.99
CA VAL A 72 -10.07 -30.69 14.25
C VAL A 72 -11.09 -30.00 15.14
N GLN A 73 -11.65 -28.89 14.68
CA GLN A 73 -12.63 -28.10 15.42
C GLN A 73 -14.04 -28.47 14.96
N VAL A 74 -14.81 -29.14 15.83
CA VAL A 74 -16.19 -29.52 15.54
C VAL A 74 -17.16 -28.62 16.31
N ALA A 75 -18.23 -28.18 15.67
CA ALA A 75 -19.35 -27.52 16.34
C ALA A 75 -20.68 -28.18 15.95
N VAL A 76 -21.62 -28.20 16.90
CA VAL A 76 -22.98 -28.70 16.70
C VAL A 76 -23.96 -27.60 17.02
N VAL A 77 -24.90 -27.36 16.12
CA VAL A 77 -25.94 -26.34 16.28
C VAL A 77 -27.29 -26.96 15.95
N ILE A 78 -28.23 -26.85 16.88
CA ILE A 78 -29.61 -27.27 16.67
C ILE A 78 -30.58 -26.17 17.08
N VAL A 79 -31.51 -25.84 16.20
CA VAL A 79 -32.55 -24.83 16.40
C VAL A 79 -33.89 -25.36 15.88
N ASN A 80 -34.99 -24.79 16.35
CA ASN A 80 -36.33 -25.05 15.85
C ASN A 80 -36.44 -24.60 14.39
N ASP A 81 -36.13 -23.32 14.11
CA ASP A 81 -36.15 -22.76 12.76
C ASP A 81 -35.09 -21.66 12.54
N PHE A 82 -34.82 -21.31 11.29
CA PHE A 82 -33.87 -20.27 10.87
C PHE A 82 -34.51 -19.31 9.86
N ASP A 83 -33.80 -18.25 9.47
CA ASP A 83 -34.30 -17.23 8.54
C ASP A 83 -35.06 -17.85 7.32
N PRO A 84 -36.36 -17.54 7.12
CA PRO A 84 -37.15 -18.08 6.01
C PRO A 84 -36.69 -17.61 4.63
N ASP A 85 -35.96 -16.50 4.57
CA ASP A 85 -35.48 -15.93 3.31
C ASP A 85 -34.11 -16.52 2.89
N GLN A 86 -33.54 -17.46 3.67
CA GLN A 86 -32.26 -18.11 3.37
C GLN A 86 -32.41 -19.61 3.11
N GLU A 87 -31.54 -20.16 2.26
CA GLU A 87 -31.38 -21.61 2.12
C GLU A 87 -30.55 -22.18 3.27
N ASP A 88 -30.80 -23.46 3.62
CA ASP A 88 -30.13 -24.13 4.74
C ASP A 88 -28.60 -24.21 4.58
N PHE A 89 -28.11 -24.36 3.35
CA PHE A 89 -26.68 -24.34 3.07
C PHE A 89 -26.08 -22.96 3.32
N ASP A 90 -26.68 -21.90 2.77
CA ASP A 90 -26.17 -20.53 2.91
C ASP A 90 -26.17 -20.09 4.38
N PHE A 91 -27.24 -20.40 5.11
CA PHE A 91 -27.33 -20.13 6.54
C PHE A 91 -26.22 -20.84 7.33
N ALA A 92 -26.05 -22.15 7.13
CA ALA A 92 -25.03 -22.93 7.83
C ALA A 92 -23.61 -22.48 7.46
N TYR A 93 -23.38 -22.12 6.19
CA TYR A 93 -22.09 -21.64 5.71
C TYR A 93 -21.76 -20.24 6.25
N GLU A 94 -22.74 -19.34 6.31
CA GLU A 94 -22.59 -18.03 6.94
C GLU A 94 -22.29 -18.16 8.43
N LEU A 95 -22.99 -19.07 9.14
CA LEU A 95 -22.73 -19.39 10.54
C LEU A 95 -21.30 -19.92 10.74
N PHE A 96 -20.87 -20.88 9.92
CA PHE A 96 -19.53 -21.45 9.94
C PHE A 96 -18.45 -20.38 9.83
N LYS A 97 -18.59 -19.45 8.87
CA LYS A 97 -17.67 -18.34 8.67
C LYS A 97 -17.72 -17.32 9.81
N THR A 98 -18.92 -16.99 10.28
CA THR A 98 -19.13 -15.97 11.32
C THR A 98 -18.51 -16.41 12.65
N TRP A 99 -18.64 -17.69 12.98
CA TRP A 99 -18.01 -18.27 14.15
C TRP A 99 -16.52 -18.55 13.92
N GLY A 100 -16.08 -18.67 12.67
CA GLY A 100 -14.68 -18.92 12.32
C GLY A 100 -14.25 -20.33 12.72
N ILE A 101 -15.14 -21.31 12.50
CA ILE A 101 -14.95 -22.71 12.89
C ILE A 101 -13.77 -23.31 12.10
N GLY A 102 -12.75 -23.79 12.81
CA GLY A 102 -11.49 -24.23 12.24
C GLY A 102 -10.38 -23.18 12.32
N SER A 103 -9.14 -23.63 12.26
CA SER A 103 -7.96 -22.75 12.31
C SER A 103 -7.73 -21.97 11.02
N LYS A 104 -7.26 -20.71 11.14
CA LYS A 104 -6.84 -19.85 10.01
C LYS A 104 -5.89 -20.52 9.02
N THR A 105 -4.98 -21.36 9.52
CA THR A 105 -3.95 -22.01 8.72
C THR A 105 -4.42 -23.34 8.16
N SER A 106 -5.08 -24.14 9.00
CA SER A 106 -5.37 -25.54 8.70
C SER A 106 -6.75 -25.79 8.13
N ASN A 107 -7.68 -24.84 8.21
CA ASN A 107 -9.04 -24.96 7.67
C ASN A 107 -9.74 -26.27 8.10
N ASN A 108 -9.57 -26.63 9.37
CA ASN A 108 -9.90 -27.94 9.93
C ASN A 108 -11.20 -27.92 10.74
N GLY A 109 -12.18 -27.14 10.28
CA GLY A 109 -13.48 -27.00 10.92
C GLY A 109 -14.51 -28.00 10.39
N LEU A 110 -15.43 -28.44 11.25
CA LEU A 110 -16.63 -29.18 10.90
C LEU A 110 -17.83 -28.59 11.66
N LEU A 111 -18.90 -28.25 10.96
CA LEU A 111 -20.17 -27.86 11.58
C LEU A 111 -21.25 -28.86 11.22
N LEU A 112 -22.03 -29.31 12.20
CA LEU A 112 -23.33 -29.95 12.01
C LEU A 112 -24.44 -28.97 12.43
N PHE A 113 -25.18 -28.46 11.46
CA PHE A 113 -26.33 -27.58 11.65
C PHE A 113 -27.64 -28.34 11.44
N ILE A 114 -28.61 -28.17 12.34
CA ILE A 114 -29.91 -28.86 12.31
C ILE A 114 -31.03 -27.85 12.54
N ALA A 115 -32.02 -27.84 11.64
CA ALA A 115 -33.26 -27.10 11.75
C ALA A 115 -34.42 -28.09 11.94
N LYS A 116 -34.88 -28.23 13.19
CA LYS A 116 -35.82 -29.27 13.62
C LYS A 116 -37.18 -29.17 12.91
N ASP A 117 -37.76 -27.97 12.86
CA ASP A 117 -39.12 -27.77 12.34
C ASP A 117 -39.15 -27.88 10.81
N ARG A 118 -38.05 -27.53 10.13
CA ARG A 118 -37.88 -27.78 8.68
C ARG A 118 -37.45 -29.20 8.34
N LYS A 119 -37.13 -30.01 9.35
CA LYS A 119 -36.54 -31.34 9.21
C LYS A 119 -35.32 -31.35 8.28
N LYS A 120 -34.42 -30.39 8.44
CA LYS A 120 -33.21 -30.24 7.62
C LYS A 120 -31.95 -30.32 8.46
N TYR A 121 -30.91 -30.95 7.91
CA TYR A 121 -29.57 -30.96 8.49
C TYR A 121 -28.52 -30.62 7.42
N ARG A 122 -27.42 -30.00 7.86
CA ARG A 122 -26.27 -29.65 7.03
C ARG A 122 -24.97 -29.89 7.75
N PHE A 123 -24.02 -30.48 7.05
CA PHE A 123 -22.62 -30.43 7.39
C PHE A 123 -21.91 -29.37 6.56
N ILE A 124 -21.06 -28.59 7.20
CA ILE A 124 -20.10 -27.70 6.53
C ILE A 124 -18.70 -28.18 6.93
N THR A 125 -17.88 -28.52 5.94
CA THR A 125 -16.51 -28.95 6.17
C THR A 125 -15.52 -27.87 5.75
N GLY A 126 -14.44 -27.71 6.50
CA GLY A 126 -13.28 -26.96 6.05
C GLY A 126 -12.42 -27.81 5.12
N THR A 127 -11.74 -27.15 4.16
CA THR A 127 -10.90 -27.81 3.16
C THR A 127 -9.77 -28.67 3.75
N GLY A 128 -9.41 -28.45 5.02
CA GLY A 128 -8.36 -29.19 5.72
C GLY A 128 -8.75 -30.59 6.14
N ILE A 129 -10.04 -30.90 6.23
CA ILE A 129 -10.55 -32.23 6.63
C ILE A 129 -11.33 -32.95 5.52
N GLU A 130 -11.57 -32.27 4.38
CA GLU A 130 -12.36 -32.80 3.26
C GLU A 130 -11.78 -34.11 2.68
N GLY A 131 -10.46 -34.30 2.70
CA GLY A 131 -9.83 -35.55 2.26
C GLY A 131 -10.21 -36.76 3.12
N VAL A 132 -10.35 -36.56 4.44
CA VAL A 132 -10.69 -37.63 5.39
C VAL A 132 -12.21 -37.78 5.53
N LEU A 133 -12.92 -36.66 5.60
CA LEU A 133 -14.37 -36.53 5.74
C LEU A 133 -14.99 -35.81 4.53
N PRO A 134 -15.00 -36.43 3.34
CA PRO A 134 -15.68 -35.87 2.19
C PRO A 134 -17.20 -35.92 2.38
N ASP A 135 -17.90 -35.04 1.66
CA ASP A 135 -19.37 -34.87 1.69
C ASP A 135 -20.15 -36.18 1.55
N VAL A 136 -19.65 -37.13 0.75
CA VAL A 136 -20.29 -38.44 0.56
C VAL A 136 -20.24 -39.29 1.82
N LYS A 137 -19.12 -39.29 2.56
CA LYS A 137 -19.01 -39.97 3.87
C LYS A 137 -19.88 -39.26 4.90
N LEU A 138 -19.81 -37.92 4.93
CA LEU A 138 -20.77 -36.99 5.56
C LEU A 138 -22.21 -37.49 5.55
N LYS A 139 -22.69 -37.62 4.32
CA LYS A 139 -24.06 -38.01 4.03
C LYS A 139 -24.37 -39.42 4.50
N HIS A 140 -23.47 -40.38 4.25
CA HIS A 140 -23.67 -41.77 4.63
C HIS A 140 -23.77 -41.96 6.15
N ILE A 141 -22.93 -41.26 6.92
CA ILE A 141 -22.99 -41.28 8.39
C ILE A 141 -24.33 -40.75 8.87
N ALA A 142 -24.81 -39.63 8.31
CA ALA A 142 -26.12 -39.11 8.69
C ALA A 142 -27.25 -40.08 8.34
N GLU A 143 -27.24 -40.69 7.15
CA GLU A 143 -28.25 -41.66 6.74
C GLU A 143 -28.32 -42.88 7.67
N GLN A 144 -27.18 -43.30 8.24
CA GLN A 144 -27.08 -44.46 9.13
C GLN A 144 -27.32 -44.12 10.61
N GLN A 145 -26.85 -42.97 11.08
CA GLN A 145 -26.79 -42.64 12.50
C GLN A 145 -27.77 -41.53 12.90
N LEU A 146 -27.95 -40.52 12.05
CA LEU A 146 -28.77 -39.34 12.34
C LEU A 146 -30.25 -39.58 12.01
N LEU A 147 -30.55 -39.93 10.75
CA LEU A 147 -31.93 -39.99 10.25
C LEU A 147 -32.79 -41.06 10.94
N PRO A 148 -32.29 -42.27 11.25
CA PRO A 148 -33.11 -43.28 11.92
C PRO A 148 -33.58 -42.86 13.32
N ALA A 149 -32.74 -42.12 14.06
CA ALA A 149 -33.09 -41.58 15.37
C ALA A 149 -34.04 -40.38 15.25
N PHE A 150 -33.80 -39.49 14.28
CA PHE A 150 -34.66 -38.33 14.03
C PHE A 150 -36.08 -38.72 13.60
N ARG A 151 -36.24 -39.83 12.85
CA ARG A 151 -37.56 -40.41 12.55
C ARG A 151 -38.34 -40.86 13.79
N LYS A 152 -37.64 -41.12 14.90
CA LYS A 152 -38.23 -41.46 16.21
C LYS A 152 -38.31 -40.24 17.15
N ASN A 153 -38.02 -39.04 16.65
CA ASN A 153 -37.86 -37.80 17.43
C ASN A 153 -36.80 -37.88 18.54
N ASP A 154 -35.81 -38.77 18.38
CA ASP A 154 -34.69 -38.90 19.30
C ASP A 154 -33.47 -38.13 18.74
N PHE A 155 -33.47 -36.81 18.97
CA PHE A 155 -32.43 -35.93 18.43
C PHE A 155 -31.09 -36.12 19.13
N SER A 156 -31.10 -36.26 20.46
CA SER A 156 -29.90 -36.47 21.28
C SER A 156 -29.11 -37.70 20.86
N THR A 157 -29.78 -38.85 20.73
CA THR A 157 -29.12 -40.08 20.31
C THR A 157 -28.61 -39.96 18.88
N GLY A 158 -29.39 -39.37 17.97
CA GLY A 158 -29.00 -39.19 16.57
C GLY A 158 -27.73 -38.35 16.41
N ILE A 159 -27.66 -37.21 17.09
CA ILE A 159 -26.49 -36.32 17.04
C ILE A 159 -25.29 -36.98 17.70
N THR A 160 -25.47 -37.58 18.87
CA THR A 160 -24.39 -38.25 19.62
C THR A 160 -23.76 -39.37 18.79
N ASN A 161 -24.56 -40.24 18.20
CA ASN A 161 -24.07 -41.33 17.34
C ASN A 161 -23.36 -40.80 16.10
N THR A 162 -23.86 -39.72 15.51
CA THR A 162 -23.26 -39.07 14.34
C THR A 162 -21.89 -38.47 14.66
N ILE A 163 -21.76 -37.78 15.78
CA ILE A 163 -20.48 -37.20 16.23
C ILE A 163 -19.50 -38.30 16.62
N ASN A 164 -19.95 -39.36 17.30
CA ASN A 164 -19.10 -40.52 17.62
C ASN A 164 -18.57 -41.21 16.36
N ALA A 165 -19.43 -41.51 15.39
CA ALA A 165 -19.03 -42.13 14.12
C ALA A 165 -18.06 -41.24 13.32
N THR A 166 -18.28 -39.93 13.35
CA THR A 166 -17.33 -38.97 12.75
C THR A 166 -15.99 -39.01 13.49
N GLY A 167 -16.02 -39.07 14.82
CA GLY A 167 -14.85 -39.22 15.68
C GLY A 167 -14.02 -40.46 15.40
N GLU A 168 -14.65 -41.62 15.21
CA GLU A 168 -13.97 -42.87 14.84
C GLU A 168 -13.15 -42.72 13.55
N ILE A 169 -13.66 -41.96 12.58
CA ILE A 169 -12.95 -41.70 11.32
C ILE A 169 -11.77 -40.75 11.57
N ILE A 170 -11.97 -39.63 12.28
CA ILE A 170 -10.92 -38.63 12.51
C ILE A 170 -9.79 -39.20 13.39
N LEU A 171 -10.14 -40.02 14.39
CA LEU A 171 -9.19 -40.60 15.35
C LEU A 171 -8.45 -41.84 14.82
N ASN A 172 -8.88 -42.41 13.68
CA ASN A 172 -8.20 -43.56 13.09
C ASN A 172 -6.72 -43.20 12.80
N PRO A 173 -5.72 -43.99 13.26
CA PRO A 173 -4.30 -43.69 13.08
C PRO A 173 -3.87 -43.36 11.65
N GLU A 174 -4.45 -44.03 10.64
CA GLU A 174 -4.17 -43.75 9.22
C GLU A 174 -4.60 -42.33 8.84
N ASN A 175 -5.85 -41.97 9.15
CA ASN A 175 -6.38 -40.63 8.91
C ASN A 175 -5.69 -39.57 9.78
N LYS A 176 -5.30 -39.90 11.03
CA LYS A 176 -4.55 -39.00 11.92
C LYS A 176 -3.21 -38.61 11.29
N SER A 177 -2.52 -39.56 10.64
CA SER A 177 -1.27 -39.27 9.92
C SER A 177 -1.47 -38.38 8.71
N GLU A 178 -2.54 -38.59 7.92
CA GLU A 178 -2.89 -37.72 6.79
C GLU A 178 -3.26 -36.32 7.26
N LEU A 179 -4.11 -36.21 8.28
CA LEU A 179 -4.48 -34.93 8.92
C LEU A 179 -3.24 -34.20 9.45
N ASN A 180 -2.37 -34.89 10.18
CA ASN A 180 -1.11 -34.32 10.67
C ASN A 180 -0.18 -33.91 9.52
N GLN A 181 -0.13 -34.62 8.40
CA GLN A 181 0.64 -34.20 7.22
C GLN A 181 0.07 -32.92 6.60
N PHE A 182 -1.26 -32.82 6.47
CA PHE A 182 -1.91 -31.61 5.98
C PHE A 182 -1.75 -30.41 6.93
N PHE A 183 -1.75 -30.66 8.24
CA PHE A 183 -1.54 -29.63 9.25
C PHE A 183 -0.06 -29.22 9.33
N THR A 184 0.89 -30.16 9.36
CA THR A 184 2.33 -29.86 9.40
C THR A 184 2.86 -29.19 8.13
N GLN A 185 2.33 -29.54 6.95
CA GLN A 185 2.71 -28.87 5.70
C GLN A 185 2.23 -27.40 5.63
N ARG A 186 1.20 -27.03 6.40
CA ARG A 186 0.72 -25.64 6.55
C ARG A 186 1.21 -24.93 7.82
N ASP A 187 1.56 -25.66 8.88
CA ASP A 187 2.02 -25.13 10.17
C ASP A 187 3.52 -24.79 10.20
N GLY A 188 4.23 -24.95 9.08
CA GLY A 188 5.58 -24.42 8.84
C GLY A 188 5.70 -22.88 8.88
N SER A 189 4.71 -22.16 9.41
CA SER A 189 4.72 -20.70 9.61
C SER A 189 5.00 -20.27 11.07
N ASN A 190 5.13 -21.21 12.01
CA ASN A 190 5.35 -20.87 13.43
C ASN A 190 6.82 -20.88 13.87
N ALA A 191 7.76 -21.06 12.94
CA ALA A 191 9.16 -20.71 13.15
C ALA A 191 9.35 -19.18 13.10
N LEU A 192 8.64 -18.45 13.98
CA LEU A 192 8.61 -16.99 14.09
C LEU A 192 8.21 -16.29 12.76
N ASN A 193 7.26 -15.36 12.84
CA ASN A 193 7.01 -14.37 11.78
C ASN A 193 8.26 -13.48 11.57
N ILE A 194 9.40 -14.01 11.10
CA ILE A 194 10.72 -13.34 10.97
C ILE A 194 10.75 -12.34 9.82
N TRP A 195 9.65 -12.18 9.11
CA TRP A 195 9.63 -11.39 7.91
C TRP A 195 9.75 -9.86 8.12
N TRP A 196 9.56 -9.40 9.35
CA TRP A 196 9.91 -8.04 9.75
C TRP A 196 11.43 -7.83 9.95
N LEU A 197 12.23 -8.87 10.25
CA LEU A 197 13.68 -8.76 10.39
C LEU A 197 14.40 -8.30 9.10
N PRO A 198 14.16 -8.89 7.91
CA PRO A 198 14.74 -8.36 6.68
C PRO A 198 14.21 -6.97 6.36
N SER A 199 12.96 -6.65 6.73
CA SER A 199 12.40 -5.31 6.56
C SER A 199 13.16 -4.27 7.39
N ILE A 200 13.44 -4.54 8.68
CA ILE A 200 14.23 -3.66 9.54
C ILE A 200 15.67 -3.54 9.02
N ALA A 201 16.28 -4.65 8.61
CA ALA A 201 17.64 -4.62 8.05
C ALA A 201 17.73 -3.74 6.79
N ILE A 202 16.73 -3.82 5.89
CA ILE A 202 16.63 -2.96 4.71
C ILE A 202 16.48 -1.50 5.13
N ILE A 203 15.59 -1.17 6.08
CA ILE A 203 15.40 0.20 6.56
C ILE A 203 16.72 0.77 7.12
N LEU A 204 17.41 0.03 7.98
CA LEU A 204 18.67 0.47 8.59
C LEU A 204 19.78 0.64 7.55
N ALA A 205 19.86 -0.27 6.56
CA ALA A 205 20.83 -0.16 5.47
C ALA A 205 20.58 1.12 4.66
N PHE A 206 19.36 1.35 4.19
CA PHE A 206 19.00 2.56 3.44
C PHE A 206 19.19 3.84 4.26
N PHE A 207 18.89 3.81 5.56
CA PHE A 207 19.15 4.94 6.45
C PHE A 207 20.65 5.25 6.56
N GLY A 208 21.49 4.21 6.68
CA GLY A 208 22.95 4.34 6.66
C GLY A 208 23.45 4.97 5.36
N VAL A 209 23.00 4.46 4.21
CA VAL A 209 23.29 5.00 2.87
C VAL A 209 22.90 6.48 2.78
N PHE A 210 21.68 6.81 3.20
CA PHE A 210 21.16 8.18 3.16
C PHE A 210 21.97 9.13 4.05
N LYS A 211 22.37 8.68 5.24
CA LYS A 211 23.22 9.45 6.17
C LYS A 211 24.62 9.68 5.58
N ILE A 212 25.21 8.69 4.91
CA ILE A 212 26.50 8.82 4.23
C ILE A 212 26.41 9.87 3.12
N LEU A 213 25.38 9.81 2.27
CA LEU A 213 25.17 10.82 1.22
C LEU A 213 24.96 12.23 1.80
N ASN A 214 24.18 12.35 2.89
CA ASN A 214 23.97 13.63 3.55
C ASN A 214 25.23 14.17 4.22
N ARG A 215 26.07 13.29 4.79
CA ARG A 215 27.35 13.70 5.38
C ARG A 215 28.32 14.16 4.29
N GLN A 216 28.38 13.47 3.16
CA GLN A 216 29.18 13.90 2.00
C GLN A 216 28.71 15.27 1.46
N GLY A 217 27.40 15.53 1.46
CA GLY A 217 26.87 16.85 1.14
C GLY A 217 27.19 17.95 2.17
N LYS A 218 27.32 17.62 3.46
CA LYS A 218 27.64 18.57 4.55
C LYS A 218 29.14 18.85 4.72
N ASN A 219 29.98 17.82 4.54
CA ASN A 219 31.42 17.89 4.74
C ASN A 219 32.20 18.26 3.47
N GLY A 220 31.50 18.71 2.42
CA GLY A 220 32.11 19.02 1.14
C GLY A 220 32.17 17.80 0.23
N LEU A 221 31.31 17.81 -0.78
CA LEU A 221 31.84 17.64 -2.13
C LEU A 221 32.92 18.72 -2.24
N TYR A 222 34.19 18.31 -2.32
CA TYR A 222 35.33 19.21 -2.54
C TYR A 222 35.04 19.97 -3.85
N ILE A 223 34.43 21.14 -3.73
CA ILE A 223 34.17 22.06 -4.83
C ILE A 223 34.47 23.43 -4.27
N GLU A 224 35.63 23.97 -4.65
CA GLU A 224 35.92 25.39 -4.48
C GLU A 224 34.81 26.19 -5.18
N GLY A 225 34.09 27.05 -4.44
CA GLY A 225 33.11 27.97 -5.04
C GLY A 225 31.66 27.88 -4.56
N PHE A 226 31.31 27.04 -3.57
CA PHE A 226 29.93 27.01 -3.05
C PHE A 226 29.62 28.24 -2.18
N ASP A 227 28.98 29.25 -2.77
CA ASP A 227 28.44 30.40 -2.03
C ASP A 227 27.26 29.98 -1.14
N LYS A 228 27.36 30.32 0.15
CA LYS A 228 26.50 29.86 1.25
C LYS A 228 25.13 30.57 1.30
N ASN A 229 24.86 31.50 0.39
CA ASN A 229 23.82 32.52 0.60
C ASN A 229 22.41 32.23 0.05
N ASN A 230 22.12 31.06 -0.54
CA ASN A 230 20.73 30.71 -0.89
C ASN A 230 20.11 29.76 0.16
N SER A 231 19.58 30.35 1.24
CA SER A 231 19.05 29.63 2.42
C SER A 231 17.79 28.80 2.17
N ARG A 232 17.09 29.04 1.05
CA ARG A 232 15.84 28.33 0.69
C ARG A 232 16.11 26.94 0.12
N ASP A 233 17.06 26.80 -0.81
CA ASP A 233 17.37 25.50 -1.44
C ASP A 233 18.01 24.52 -0.45
N THR A 234 18.84 25.01 0.47
CA THR A 234 19.51 24.16 1.46
C THR A 234 18.57 23.66 2.57
N THR A 235 17.46 24.36 2.83
CA THR A 235 16.45 23.97 3.83
C THR A 235 15.47 22.94 3.26
N ILE A 236 15.04 23.11 2.00
CA ILE A 236 14.20 22.14 1.27
C ILE A 236 14.95 20.81 1.08
N ALA A 237 16.24 20.87 0.74
CA ALA A 237 17.09 19.69 0.59
C ALA A 237 17.33 18.89 1.88
N LYS A 238 17.34 19.58 3.04
CA LYS A 238 17.51 18.95 4.36
C LYS A 238 16.20 18.37 4.89
N GLY A 239 15.06 19.01 4.59
CA GLY A 239 13.74 18.63 5.11
C GLY A 239 13.01 17.57 4.31
N CYS A 240 12.98 17.68 2.97
CA CYS A 240 12.11 16.83 2.14
C CYS A 240 12.44 15.33 2.25
N GLY A 241 13.72 14.95 2.28
CA GLY A 241 14.07 13.53 2.35
C GLY A 241 13.72 12.86 3.68
N VAL A 242 13.84 13.59 4.80
CA VAL A 242 13.49 13.07 6.13
C VAL A 242 11.99 13.06 6.33
N ILE A 243 11.29 14.11 5.89
CA ILE A 243 9.82 14.19 5.98
C ILE A 243 9.18 13.13 5.07
N ILE A 244 9.65 12.95 3.83
CA ILE A 244 9.16 11.89 2.94
C ILE A 244 9.42 10.51 3.56
N PHE A 245 10.59 10.28 4.13
CA PHE A 245 10.90 9.01 4.79
C PHE A 245 10.00 8.75 6.01
N ILE A 246 9.81 9.73 6.89
CA ILE A 246 8.95 9.60 8.08
C ILE A 246 7.49 9.41 7.67
N VAL A 247 6.96 10.29 6.81
CA VAL A 247 5.58 10.19 6.31
C VAL A 247 5.37 8.85 5.62
N PHE A 248 6.33 8.38 4.83
CA PHE A 248 6.22 7.10 4.14
C PHE A 248 6.29 5.91 5.10
N VAL A 249 7.20 5.90 6.08
CA VAL A 249 7.25 4.87 7.13
C VAL A 249 5.96 4.87 7.94
N SER A 250 5.41 6.04 8.27
CA SER A 250 4.13 6.17 8.97
C SER A 250 2.94 5.65 8.13
N VAL A 251 2.87 6.00 6.85
CA VAL A 251 1.83 5.49 5.92
C VAL A 251 1.99 4.00 5.71
N PHE A 252 3.22 3.50 5.60
CA PHE A 252 3.51 2.08 5.47
C PHE A 252 3.05 1.29 6.69
N ILE A 253 3.40 1.76 7.90
CA ILE A 253 2.92 1.17 9.15
C ILE A 253 1.40 1.19 9.19
N PHE A 254 0.77 2.31 8.81
CA PHE A 254 -0.68 2.49 8.85
C PHE A 254 -1.45 1.63 7.83
N VAL A 255 -0.90 1.44 6.63
CA VAL A 255 -1.47 0.56 5.59
C VAL A 255 -1.37 -0.91 5.99
N PHE A 256 -0.23 -1.31 6.58
CA PHE A 256 0.02 -2.70 6.95
C PHE A 256 -0.42 -3.06 8.38
N SER A 257 -0.86 -2.10 9.20
CA SER A 257 -1.49 -2.35 10.52
C SER A 257 -2.95 -2.80 10.43
N GLY A 258 -3.47 -3.08 9.23
CA GLY A 258 -4.79 -3.67 9.03
C GLY A 258 -5.97 -2.68 8.99
N SER A 259 -5.72 -1.37 8.93
CA SER A 259 -6.78 -0.35 8.90
C SER A 259 -7.51 -0.24 7.56
N PHE A 260 -6.97 -0.82 6.48
CA PHE A 260 -7.58 -0.84 5.16
C PHE A 260 -7.52 -2.25 4.54
N ASN A 261 -8.68 -2.82 4.23
CA ASN A 261 -8.85 -4.08 3.49
C ASN A 261 -8.42 -4.00 2.01
N ILE A 262 -7.64 -2.99 1.62
CA ILE A 262 -7.22 -2.72 0.22
C ILE A 262 -6.21 -3.78 -0.27
N PHE A 263 -5.55 -4.49 0.63
CA PHE A 263 -4.47 -5.43 0.31
C PHE A 263 -4.69 -6.85 0.86
N SER A 264 -5.93 -7.35 0.85
CA SER A 264 -6.26 -8.72 1.30
C SER A 264 -5.47 -9.84 0.61
N ASN A 265 -4.88 -9.57 -0.56
CA ASN A 265 -4.04 -10.51 -1.31
C ASN A 265 -2.51 -10.31 -1.13
N ILE A 266 -2.06 -9.26 -0.45
CA ILE A 266 -0.63 -9.09 -0.17
C ILE A 266 -0.30 -9.92 1.06
N ARG A 267 0.44 -11.01 0.87
CA ARG A 267 0.93 -11.85 1.97
C ARG A 267 1.81 -11.05 2.93
N GLY A 268 2.27 -11.74 3.98
CA GLY A 268 3.61 -11.55 4.57
C GLY A 268 4.65 -11.53 3.43
N ALA A 269 5.75 -12.28 3.37
CA ALA A 269 6.60 -12.43 2.14
C ALA A 269 6.97 -11.21 1.19
N HIS A 270 6.06 -10.40 0.61
CA HIS A 270 6.19 -9.19 -0.25
C HIS A 270 6.61 -7.78 0.33
N ILE A 271 6.19 -7.29 1.51
CA ILE A 271 6.74 -6.09 2.27
C ILE A 271 8.23 -5.79 2.07
N PRO A 272 9.26 -6.63 2.37
CA PRO A 272 10.66 -6.27 2.14
C PRO A 272 10.94 -5.84 0.70
N TYR A 273 10.32 -6.50 -0.27
CA TYR A 273 10.48 -6.18 -1.68
C TYR A 273 9.80 -4.86 -2.04
N ILE A 274 8.58 -4.64 -1.54
CA ILE A 274 7.84 -3.37 -1.71
C ILE A 274 8.62 -2.22 -1.05
N LEU A 275 9.09 -2.43 0.18
CA LEU A 275 9.87 -1.50 0.96
C LEU A 275 11.21 -1.17 0.26
N PHE A 276 11.92 -2.18 -0.23
CA PHE A 276 13.15 -2.00 -1.01
C PHE A 276 12.87 -1.16 -2.26
N ALA A 277 11.83 -1.48 -3.03
CA ALA A 277 11.48 -0.74 -4.24
C ALA A 277 11.21 0.74 -3.96
N VAL A 278 10.46 1.05 -2.90
CA VAL A 278 10.17 2.45 -2.56
C VAL A 278 11.41 3.19 -2.03
N LEU A 279 12.20 2.55 -1.16
CA LEU A 279 13.42 3.15 -0.65
C LEU A 279 14.46 3.36 -1.77
N ALA A 280 14.53 2.47 -2.76
CA ALA A 280 15.34 2.63 -3.96
C ALA A 280 14.91 3.88 -4.76
N ILE A 281 13.61 4.10 -4.95
CA ILE A 281 13.09 5.31 -5.61
C ILE A 281 13.46 6.56 -4.82
N GLY A 282 13.29 6.55 -3.50
CA GLY A 282 13.68 7.68 -2.64
C GLY A 282 15.18 8.00 -2.73
N LEU A 283 16.02 6.96 -2.78
CA LEU A 283 17.46 7.09 -2.97
C LEU A 283 17.81 7.65 -4.36
N PHE A 284 17.09 7.25 -5.41
CA PHE A 284 17.26 7.78 -6.75
C PHE A 284 16.99 9.30 -6.82
N PHE A 285 15.91 9.78 -6.18
CA PHE A 285 15.66 11.23 -6.10
C PHE A 285 16.76 11.96 -5.32
N ARG A 286 17.28 11.36 -4.25
CA ARG A 286 18.41 11.93 -3.51
C ARG A 286 19.67 12.01 -4.38
N TYR A 287 19.93 10.98 -5.18
CA TYR A 287 20.99 10.97 -6.17
C TYR A 287 20.82 12.11 -7.19
N LEU A 288 19.62 12.27 -7.78
CA LEU A 288 19.35 13.36 -8.73
C LEU A 288 19.60 14.73 -8.12
N PHE A 289 19.24 14.91 -6.84
CA PHE A 289 19.53 16.14 -6.12
C PHE A 289 21.05 16.39 -6.02
N CYS A 290 21.85 15.37 -5.70
CA CYS A 290 23.31 15.52 -5.66
C CYS A 290 23.88 15.91 -7.03
N ILE A 291 23.41 15.28 -8.12
CA ILE A 291 23.83 15.64 -9.48
C ILE A 291 23.40 17.08 -9.84
N SER A 292 22.19 17.49 -9.44
CA SER A 292 21.72 18.87 -9.63
C SER A 292 22.61 19.87 -8.87
N ALA A 293 23.04 19.53 -7.66
CA ALA A 293 23.97 20.34 -6.88
C ALA A 293 25.35 20.44 -7.58
N LEU A 294 25.87 19.33 -8.13
CA LEU A 294 27.09 19.35 -8.95
C LEU A 294 26.94 20.26 -10.17
N ARG A 295 25.79 20.24 -10.84
CA ARG A 295 25.53 21.11 -11.99
C ARG A 295 25.48 22.59 -11.64
N LYS A 296 24.97 22.92 -10.44
CA LYS A 296 24.97 24.31 -9.96
C LYS A 296 26.38 24.79 -9.58
N ALA A 297 27.28 23.87 -9.23
CA ALA A 297 28.62 24.20 -8.78
C ALA A 297 29.63 24.39 -9.92
N HIS A 298 29.36 23.83 -11.10
CA HIS A 298 30.20 23.95 -12.30
C HIS A 298 29.38 24.52 -13.45
N GLN A 299 29.75 25.72 -13.90
CA GLN A 299 29.23 26.29 -15.14
C GLN A 299 29.83 25.59 -16.35
N ASP A 300 31.12 25.21 -16.28
CA ASP A 300 31.77 24.48 -17.35
C ASP A 300 31.34 23.01 -17.42
N ASP A 301 30.86 22.62 -18.61
CA ASP A 301 30.40 21.26 -18.87
C ASP A 301 31.49 20.18 -18.64
N LYS A 302 32.75 20.46 -18.95
CA LYS A 302 33.85 19.50 -18.76
C LYS A 302 34.06 19.24 -17.27
N ASN A 303 34.17 20.31 -16.48
CA ASN A 303 34.34 20.22 -15.03
C ASN A 303 33.13 19.54 -14.38
N PHE A 304 31.91 19.85 -14.83
CA PHE A 304 30.71 19.14 -14.39
C PHE A 304 30.79 17.63 -14.66
N PHE A 305 31.10 17.20 -15.89
CA PHE A 305 31.18 15.78 -16.21
C PHE A 305 32.31 15.06 -15.46
N ASP A 306 33.44 15.71 -15.27
CA ASP A 306 34.57 15.15 -14.52
C ASP A 306 34.22 15.00 -13.03
N SER A 307 33.55 16.00 -12.43
CA SER A 307 33.02 15.93 -11.07
C SER A 307 31.96 14.84 -10.89
N VAL A 308 31.07 14.64 -11.88
CA VAL A 308 30.10 13.54 -11.88
C VAL A 308 30.79 12.18 -11.92
N LEU A 309 31.84 12.03 -12.73
CA LEU A 309 32.61 10.79 -12.81
C LEU A 309 33.32 10.47 -11.49
N VAL A 310 33.95 11.47 -10.86
CA VAL A 310 34.57 11.32 -9.54
C VAL A 310 33.52 10.91 -8.49
N PHE A 311 32.33 11.52 -8.54
CA PHE A 311 31.22 11.17 -7.67
C PHE A 311 30.78 9.70 -7.88
N HIS A 312 30.58 9.26 -9.12
CA HIS A 312 30.20 7.86 -9.40
C HIS A 312 31.30 6.87 -9.01
N LYS A 313 32.58 7.21 -9.19
CA LYS A 313 33.71 6.35 -8.77
C LYS A 313 33.74 6.17 -7.25
N LYS A 314 33.47 7.24 -6.50
CA LYS A 314 33.42 7.20 -5.02
C LYS A 314 32.15 6.51 -4.50
N ASN A 315 31.05 6.62 -5.23
CA ASN A 315 29.72 6.19 -4.80
C ASN A 315 29.13 5.06 -5.69
N TRP A 316 29.98 4.23 -6.29
CA TRP A 316 29.57 3.15 -7.19
C TRP A 316 28.60 2.15 -6.54
N TRP A 317 28.73 1.95 -5.23
CA TRP A 317 27.88 1.09 -4.40
C TRP A 317 26.41 1.53 -4.34
N LEU A 318 26.06 2.78 -4.73
CA LEU A 318 24.66 3.23 -4.80
C LEU A 318 23.81 2.42 -5.79
N ILE A 319 24.43 1.86 -6.83
CA ILE A 319 23.74 1.05 -7.85
C ILE A 319 23.11 -0.20 -7.22
N LEU A 320 23.75 -0.78 -6.19
CA LEU A 320 23.24 -1.95 -5.48
C LEU A 320 21.94 -1.66 -4.72
N PHE A 321 21.79 -0.44 -4.20
CA PHE A 321 20.60 -0.01 -3.46
C PHE A 321 19.53 0.63 -4.35
N SER A 322 19.91 1.12 -5.52
CA SER A 322 18.97 1.69 -6.48
C SER A 322 19.46 1.45 -7.92
N PRO A 323 19.06 0.34 -8.55
CA PRO A 323 19.43 0.00 -9.93
C PRO A 323 19.03 1.08 -10.95
N ILE A 324 17.98 1.87 -10.68
CA ILE A 324 17.51 2.99 -11.51
C ILE A 324 18.62 4.03 -11.77
N ILE A 325 19.59 4.14 -10.87
CA ILE A 325 20.73 5.06 -11.02
C ILE A 325 21.57 4.69 -12.26
N LEU A 326 21.65 3.42 -12.63
CA LEU A 326 22.40 2.97 -13.80
C LEU A 326 21.92 3.66 -15.08
N PHE A 327 20.60 3.82 -15.24
CA PHE A 327 20.02 4.53 -16.38
C PHE A 327 20.46 5.99 -16.43
N ALA A 328 20.49 6.67 -15.29
CA ALA A 328 20.99 8.03 -15.21
C ALA A 328 22.50 8.11 -15.53
N ILE A 329 23.31 7.17 -15.08
CA ILE A 329 24.75 7.10 -15.42
C ILE A 329 24.93 6.96 -16.93
N ILE A 330 24.18 6.04 -17.57
CA ILE A 330 24.22 5.83 -19.02
C ILE A 330 23.88 7.12 -19.77
N ILE A 331 22.82 7.85 -19.35
CA ILE A 331 22.47 9.14 -19.96
C ILE A 331 23.61 10.15 -19.87
N HIS A 332 24.29 10.25 -18.71
CA HIS A 332 25.42 11.17 -18.55
C HIS A 332 26.61 10.75 -19.43
N PHE A 333 26.86 9.45 -19.56
CA PHE A 333 27.90 8.93 -20.44
C PHE A 333 27.62 9.27 -21.91
N ILE A 334 26.38 9.07 -22.38
CA ILE A 334 25.96 9.43 -23.75
C ILE A 334 26.11 10.93 -23.97
N LYS A 335 25.67 11.77 -23.02
CA LYS A 335 25.82 13.23 -23.11
C LYS A 335 27.29 13.64 -23.19
N ARG A 336 28.13 13.07 -22.33
CA ARG A 336 29.58 13.34 -22.35
C ARG A 336 30.18 12.95 -23.70
N ALA A 337 29.89 11.74 -24.19
CA ALA A 337 30.39 11.24 -25.48
C ALA A 337 30.04 12.18 -26.64
N LYS A 338 28.80 12.67 -26.72
CA LYS A 338 28.37 13.66 -27.72
C LYS A 338 29.09 15.01 -27.60
N THR A 339 29.56 15.36 -26.40
CA THR A 339 30.23 16.64 -26.13
C THR A 339 31.76 16.54 -26.26
N VAL A 340 32.33 15.33 -26.41
CA VAL A 340 33.79 15.16 -26.52
C VAL A 340 34.36 15.94 -27.71
N ASP A 341 33.65 15.98 -28.84
CA ASP A 341 34.11 16.71 -30.02
C ASP A 341 34.21 18.22 -29.80
N ARG A 342 33.35 18.79 -28.94
CA ARG A 342 33.41 20.20 -28.53
C ARG A 342 34.70 20.55 -27.80
N PHE A 343 35.30 19.58 -27.09
CA PHE A 343 36.50 19.78 -26.27
C PHE A 343 37.82 19.45 -26.98
N LYS A 344 37.79 19.08 -28.28
CA LYS A 344 39.01 18.85 -29.05
C LYS A 344 39.77 20.17 -29.27
N PRO A 345 41.11 20.17 -29.10
CA PRO A 345 41.90 21.38 -29.24
C PRO A 345 41.77 21.97 -30.64
N VAL A 346 41.62 23.29 -30.69
CA VAL A 346 41.64 24.08 -31.93
C VAL A 346 43.08 24.44 -32.24
N MET A 347 43.45 24.52 -33.51
CA MET A 347 44.82 24.92 -33.91
C MET A 347 44.89 26.43 -34.14
N ASP A 348 45.99 27.04 -33.72
CA ASP A 348 46.32 28.45 -34.01
C ASP A 348 46.83 28.65 -35.45
N SER A 349 47.15 29.88 -35.84
CA SER A 349 47.69 30.21 -37.17
C SER A 349 49.02 29.51 -37.49
N LYS A 350 49.75 29.06 -36.46
CA LYS A 350 51.04 28.35 -36.52
C LYS A 350 50.87 26.84 -36.39
N ASN A 351 49.63 26.34 -36.40
CA ASN A 351 49.26 24.93 -36.25
C ASN A 351 49.62 24.31 -34.89
N ASN A 352 49.71 25.10 -33.82
CA ASN A 352 49.84 24.63 -32.44
C ASN A 352 48.47 24.49 -31.77
N PRO A 353 48.29 23.53 -30.84
CA PRO A 353 47.04 23.37 -30.12
C PRO A 353 46.80 24.52 -29.14
N MET A 354 45.66 25.18 -29.28
CA MET A 354 45.16 26.21 -28.37
C MET A 354 44.57 25.59 -27.10
N THR A 355 44.58 26.35 -26.01
CA THR A 355 43.99 25.94 -24.73
C THR A 355 42.63 26.60 -24.56
N ARG A 356 41.61 25.81 -24.18
CA ARG A 356 40.29 26.35 -23.86
C ARG A 356 40.31 26.99 -22.47
N ILE A 357 39.82 28.22 -22.37
CA ILE A 357 39.66 28.93 -21.10
C ILE A 357 38.53 28.28 -20.29
N ASP A 358 38.79 28.05 -19.00
CA ASP A 358 37.81 27.48 -18.08
C ASP A 358 36.72 28.50 -17.71
N ARG A 359 35.45 28.16 -17.95
CA ARG A 359 34.29 29.01 -17.64
C ARG A 359 34.01 29.10 -16.15
N ASP A 360 34.46 28.13 -15.34
CA ASP A 360 34.36 28.22 -13.89
C ASP A 360 35.29 29.32 -13.33
N ILE A 361 36.40 29.62 -14.04
CA ILE A 361 37.36 30.67 -13.67
C ILE A 361 36.96 32.01 -14.29
N ASN A 362 36.60 32.01 -15.59
CA ASN A 362 36.18 33.20 -16.32
C ASN A 362 34.66 33.22 -16.58
N ILE A 363 33.88 33.26 -15.50
CA ILE A 363 32.40 33.31 -15.52
C ILE A 363 31.89 34.48 -16.37
N GLU A 364 32.64 35.57 -16.34
CA GLU A 364 32.30 36.81 -16.99
C GLU A 364 32.65 36.82 -18.50
N GLY A 365 33.48 35.88 -18.96
CA GLY A 365 33.97 35.82 -20.33
C GLY A 365 34.81 37.04 -20.75
N LYS A 366 35.27 37.86 -19.79
CA LYS A 366 36.06 39.07 -20.07
C LYS A 366 37.54 38.74 -20.27
N PRO A 367 38.27 39.49 -21.11
CA PRO A 367 37.80 40.57 -21.99
C PRO A 367 37.26 40.08 -23.35
N PHE A 368 37.14 38.76 -23.54
CA PHE A 368 36.95 38.15 -24.86
C PHE A 368 35.53 38.28 -25.43
N LEU A 369 34.50 38.11 -24.59
CA LEU A 369 33.11 38.17 -25.02
C LEU A 369 32.59 39.60 -25.02
N THR A 370 31.83 39.92 -26.07
CA THR A 370 31.03 41.15 -26.12
C THR A 370 29.87 41.11 -25.14
N GLU A 371 29.31 42.27 -24.78
CA GLU A 371 28.15 42.33 -23.89
C GLU A 371 26.92 41.60 -24.44
N GLY A 372 26.76 41.57 -25.77
CA GLY A 372 25.70 40.84 -26.46
C GLY A 372 25.86 39.33 -26.36
N GLN A 373 27.06 38.81 -26.63
CA GLN A 373 27.40 37.39 -26.47
C GLN A 373 27.23 36.94 -25.03
N ARG A 374 27.72 37.73 -24.07
CA ARG A 374 27.47 37.47 -22.65
C ARG A 374 25.97 37.42 -22.36
N LYS A 375 25.17 38.30 -22.98
CA LYS A 375 23.72 38.29 -22.76
C LYS A 375 23.08 37.03 -23.32
N GLU A 376 23.56 36.50 -24.44
CA GLU A 376 23.15 35.21 -25.00
C GLU A 376 23.46 34.05 -24.05
N GLU A 377 24.62 34.05 -23.37
CA GLU A 377 24.95 33.06 -22.33
C GLU A 377 24.02 33.17 -21.12
N VAL A 378 23.78 34.38 -20.62
CA VAL A 378 22.91 34.61 -19.46
C VAL A 378 21.47 34.14 -19.72
N VAL A 379 20.96 34.28 -20.95
CA VAL A 379 19.62 33.78 -21.31
C VAL A 379 19.63 32.30 -21.72
N LEU A 380 20.80 31.66 -21.76
CA LEU A 380 21.04 30.27 -22.17
C LEU A 380 20.66 30.03 -23.64
N ALA A 381 20.87 31.02 -24.51
CA ALA A 381 20.69 30.86 -25.95
C ALA A 381 21.94 30.21 -26.59
N TYR A 382 23.11 30.80 -26.36
CA TYR A 382 24.40 30.26 -26.79
C TYR A 382 25.32 30.07 -25.58
N ASP A 383 26.22 29.09 -25.68
CA ASP A 383 27.39 28.94 -24.82
C ASP A 383 28.63 29.20 -25.68
N TYR A 384 29.51 30.12 -25.26
CA TYR A 384 30.74 30.42 -25.99
C TYR A 384 31.94 29.73 -25.34
N ASP A 385 32.71 28.99 -26.15
CA ASP A 385 34.02 28.50 -25.75
C ASP A 385 35.10 29.44 -26.29
N ILE A 386 35.98 29.91 -25.40
CA ILE A 386 37.12 30.75 -25.76
C ILE A 386 38.36 29.87 -25.77
N TRP A 387 39.07 29.87 -26.90
CA TRP A 387 40.35 29.19 -27.09
C TRP A 387 41.44 30.24 -27.22
N GLU A 388 42.55 30.04 -26.51
CA GLU A 388 43.68 30.97 -26.48
C GLU A 388 44.97 30.26 -26.88
N SER A 389 45.79 30.93 -27.69
CA SER A 389 47.10 30.41 -28.09
C SER A 389 48.08 30.41 -26.91
N ALA A 390 49.12 29.58 -26.97
CA ALA A 390 50.11 29.48 -25.89
C ALA A 390 50.89 30.80 -25.65
N ASP A 391 50.97 31.66 -26.66
CA ASP A 391 51.56 32.99 -26.60
C ASP A 391 50.56 34.10 -26.22
N HIS A 392 49.30 33.76 -25.92
CA HIS A 392 48.20 34.68 -25.52
C HIS A 392 47.91 35.81 -26.53
N LYS A 393 48.30 35.63 -27.80
CA LYS A 393 48.14 36.63 -28.86
C LYS A 393 46.92 36.38 -29.73
N GLU A 394 46.55 35.12 -29.91
CA GLU A 394 45.41 34.72 -30.71
C GLU A 394 44.34 34.10 -29.83
N HIS A 395 43.09 34.46 -30.09
CA HIS A 395 41.93 33.83 -29.47
C HIS A 395 40.86 33.49 -30.50
N ILE A 396 40.18 32.37 -30.30
CA ILE A 396 39.09 31.89 -31.14
C ILE A 396 37.87 31.65 -30.26
N ILE A 397 36.74 32.24 -30.65
CA ILE A 397 35.46 32.08 -29.94
C ILE A 397 34.57 31.15 -30.75
N LYS A 398 34.12 30.04 -30.15
CA LYS A 398 33.17 29.09 -30.76
C LYS A 398 31.83 29.14 -30.05
N ALA A 399 30.75 29.35 -30.81
CA ALA A 399 29.39 29.39 -30.30
C ALA A 399 28.71 28.01 -30.38
N TRP A 400 28.07 27.59 -29.30
CA TRP A 400 27.31 26.34 -29.23
C TRP A 400 25.88 26.59 -28.75
N PRO A 401 24.85 26.02 -29.41
CA PRO A 401 23.47 26.12 -28.92
C PRO A 401 23.33 25.61 -27.48
N ALA A 402 22.78 26.42 -26.59
CA ALA A 402 22.57 26.07 -25.19
C ALA A 402 21.12 25.64 -24.91
N GLU A 403 20.77 25.39 -23.64
CA GLU A 403 19.51 24.76 -23.23
C GLU A 403 18.25 25.48 -23.76
N LYS A 404 18.28 26.81 -23.86
CA LYS A 404 17.15 27.62 -24.30
C LYS A 404 17.34 28.19 -25.71
N TYR A 405 18.24 27.64 -26.51
CA TYR A 405 18.51 28.10 -27.88
C TYR A 405 17.24 28.29 -28.72
N SER A 406 16.33 27.31 -28.70
CA SER A 406 15.07 27.36 -29.46
C SER A 406 14.03 28.33 -28.90
N SER A 407 14.19 28.76 -27.65
CA SER A 407 13.28 29.72 -27.00
C SER A 407 13.57 31.17 -27.40
N TYR A 408 14.71 31.42 -28.05
CA TYR A 408 15.13 32.75 -28.49
C TYR A 408 15.47 32.73 -29.99
N ILE A 409 15.25 33.87 -30.64
CA ILE A 409 15.66 34.12 -32.02
C ILE A 409 16.55 35.36 -32.08
N GLU A 410 17.21 35.54 -33.22
CA GLU A 410 18.05 36.70 -33.50
C GLU A 410 17.19 37.96 -33.51
N CYS A 411 17.65 38.97 -32.77
CA CYS A 411 16.95 40.25 -32.73
C CYS A 411 17.19 41.01 -34.03
N PRO A 412 16.15 41.56 -34.68
CA PRO A 412 16.31 42.31 -35.93
C PRO A 412 17.10 43.63 -35.78
N GLU A 413 17.29 44.13 -34.55
CA GLU A 413 18.06 45.36 -34.30
C GLU A 413 19.51 45.09 -33.89
N CYS A 414 19.73 44.18 -32.94
CA CYS A 414 21.07 43.96 -32.38
C CYS A 414 21.72 42.65 -32.81
N THR A 415 21.08 41.87 -33.70
CA THR A 415 21.51 40.57 -34.26
C THR A 415 21.73 39.42 -33.26
N PHE A 416 21.94 39.70 -31.97
CA PHE A 416 22.07 38.69 -30.93
C PHE A 416 20.77 37.90 -30.72
N ARG A 417 20.90 36.60 -30.46
CA ARG A 417 19.83 35.64 -30.22
C ARG A 417 19.23 35.75 -28.81
N THR A 418 18.68 36.93 -28.52
CA THR A 418 18.09 37.26 -27.21
C THR A 418 16.64 37.71 -27.33
N TYR A 419 16.03 37.57 -28.51
CA TYR A 419 14.64 37.95 -28.78
C TYR A 419 13.69 36.82 -28.43
N LYS A 420 12.85 37.03 -27.41
CA LYS A 420 11.85 36.05 -26.97
C LYS A 420 10.51 36.37 -27.59
N LEU A 421 9.96 35.42 -28.33
CA LEU A 421 8.63 35.54 -28.92
C LEU A 421 7.53 35.26 -27.88
N ASN A 422 6.38 35.92 -28.07
CA ASN A 422 5.16 35.67 -27.30
C ASN A 422 5.37 35.69 -25.77
N LYS A 423 6.20 36.61 -25.28
CA LYS A 423 6.39 36.82 -23.85
C LYS A 423 5.12 37.43 -23.27
N GLN A 424 4.47 36.70 -22.37
CA GLN A 424 3.32 37.20 -21.62
C GLN A 424 3.79 38.10 -20.47
N VAL A 425 3.26 39.32 -20.42
CA VAL A 425 3.49 40.27 -19.33
C VAL A 425 2.15 40.60 -18.69
N THR A 426 1.96 40.13 -17.47
CA THR A 426 0.75 40.42 -16.68
C THR A 426 0.74 41.89 -16.28
N VAL A 427 -0.31 42.61 -16.67
CA VAL A 427 -0.54 44.02 -16.32
C VAL A 427 -1.47 44.11 -15.11
N LYS A 428 -2.50 43.26 -15.07
CA LYS A 428 -3.42 43.11 -13.96
C LYS A 428 -3.52 41.63 -13.60
N GLN A 429 -3.22 41.27 -12.36
CA GLN A 429 -3.37 39.89 -11.90
C GLN A 429 -4.84 39.52 -11.82
N ALA A 430 -5.16 38.26 -12.15
CA ALA A 430 -6.50 37.72 -11.94
C ALA A 430 -6.76 37.50 -10.45
N THR A 431 -8.01 37.69 -10.04
CA THR A 431 -8.48 37.46 -8.68
C THR A 431 -9.61 36.42 -8.69
N TYR A 432 -10.08 36.01 -7.52
CA TYR A 432 -11.26 35.13 -7.40
C TYR A 432 -12.57 35.79 -7.83
N SER A 433 -12.60 37.12 -7.99
CA SER A 433 -13.80 37.90 -8.34
C SER A 433 -13.71 38.64 -9.66
N HIS A 434 -12.50 38.85 -10.20
CA HIS A 434 -12.28 39.59 -11.44
C HIS A 434 -11.19 38.95 -12.28
N ASP A 435 -11.37 39.00 -13.59
CA ASP A 435 -10.38 38.63 -14.59
C ASP A 435 -9.12 39.50 -14.49
N GLY A 436 -8.00 38.89 -14.85
CA GLY A 436 -6.73 39.59 -15.02
C GLY A 436 -6.54 40.00 -16.48
N GLN A 437 -5.55 40.84 -16.72
CA GLN A 437 -5.14 41.25 -18.06
C GLN A 437 -3.63 41.09 -18.21
N ALA A 438 -3.23 40.48 -19.31
CA ALA A 438 -1.83 40.39 -19.73
C ALA A 438 -1.69 40.92 -21.16
N LYS A 439 -0.53 41.46 -21.49
CA LYS A 439 -0.15 41.75 -22.87
C LYS A 439 0.85 40.69 -23.36
N LEU A 440 0.70 40.28 -24.59
CA LEU A 440 1.66 39.44 -25.28
C LEU A 440 2.59 40.34 -26.08
N ILE A 441 3.89 40.25 -25.81
CA ILE A 441 4.92 41.06 -26.46
C ILE A 441 6.05 40.15 -26.97
N ASN A 442 6.73 40.58 -28.03
CA ASN A 442 8.07 40.10 -28.31
C ASN A 442 9.07 41.06 -27.66
N GLU A 443 10.11 40.54 -27.02
CA GLU A 443 11.08 41.37 -26.31
C GLU A 443 12.51 40.84 -26.47
N CYS A 444 13.43 41.76 -26.76
CA CYS A 444 14.86 41.51 -26.76
C CYS A 444 15.43 41.68 -25.35
N SER A 445 16.08 40.65 -24.82
CA SER A 445 16.67 40.72 -23.48
C SER A 445 17.92 41.62 -23.43
N PHE A 446 18.60 41.82 -24.57
CA PHE A 446 19.79 42.67 -24.71
C PHE A 446 19.43 44.14 -24.99
N CYS A 447 19.01 44.47 -26.22
CA CYS A 447 18.74 45.86 -26.62
C CYS A 447 17.40 46.44 -26.12
N LYS A 448 16.59 45.64 -25.40
CA LYS A 448 15.28 46.04 -24.86
C LYS A 448 14.22 46.45 -25.90
N LYS A 449 14.45 46.16 -27.19
CA LYS A 449 13.41 46.26 -28.23
C LYS A 449 12.17 45.47 -27.80
N THR A 450 11.02 46.11 -27.85
CA THR A 450 9.72 45.48 -27.54
C THR A 450 8.75 45.70 -28.68
N GLU A 451 7.97 44.67 -29.00
CA GLU A 451 6.92 44.70 -30.00
C GLU A 451 5.65 44.15 -29.38
N PHE A 452 4.59 44.95 -29.38
CA PHE A 452 3.30 44.53 -28.86
C PHE A 452 2.55 43.70 -29.89
N ILE A 453 2.00 42.56 -29.45
CA ILE A 453 1.19 41.69 -30.31
C ILE A 453 -0.30 41.91 -30.02
N LYS A 454 -0.75 41.54 -28.82
CA LYS A 454 -2.16 41.60 -28.43
C LYS A 454 -2.35 41.57 -26.92
N TRP A 455 -3.53 41.95 -26.49
CA TRP A 455 -4.01 41.72 -25.13
C TRP A 455 -4.53 40.28 -24.97
N ILE A 456 -4.40 39.75 -23.76
CA ILE A 456 -4.89 38.43 -23.33
C ILE A 456 -5.59 38.62 -21.99
N THR A 457 -6.80 38.07 -21.86
CA THR A 457 -7.54 38.01 -20.60
C THR A 457 -7.10 36.80 -19.79
N LEU A 458 -6.79 36.99 -18.51
CA LEU A 458 -6.45 35.92 -17.57
C LEU A 458 -7.70 35.51 -16.82
N ALA A 459 -8.05 34.23 -16.88
CA ALA A 459 -9.18 33.69 -16.16
C ALA A 459 -9.05 33.91 -14.65
N MET A 460 -10.20 34.06 -13.98
CA MET A 460 -10.29 34.16 -12.52
C MET A 460 -9.68 32.94 -11.82
N LEU A 461 -9.16 33.16 -10.62
CA LEU A 461 -8.65 32.08 -9.78
C LEU A 461 -9.82 31.22 -9.27
N VAL A 462 -9.59 29.91 -9.15
CA VAL A 462 -10.58 28.94 -8.65
C VAL A 462 -10.06 28.34 -7.35
N GLU A 463 -10.91 28.22 -6.33
CA GLU A 463 -10.55 27.57 -5.06
C GLU A 463 -10.45 26.06 -5.25
N SER A 464 -9.31 25.48 -4.90
CA SER A 464 -9.12 24.03 -4.82
C SER A 464 -9.54 23.53 -3.45
N SER A 465 -10.62 22.74 -3.37
CA SER A 465 -11.09 22.13 -2.12
C SER A 465 -10.18 20.96 -1.70
N SER A 466 -9.27 21.18 -0.75
CA SER A 466 -8.56 20.11 -0.05
C SER A 466 -9.21 19.84 1.30
N SER A 467 -9.84 18.67 1.46
CA SER A 467 -10.48 18.21 2.69
C SER A 467 -9.46 17.86 3.76
N SER A 468 -9.35 18.67 4.80
CA SER A 468 -8.63 18.36 6.04
C SER A 468 -9.56 17.66 7.03
N SER A 469 -9.39 16.36 7.25
CA SER A 469 -10.10 15.63 8.31
C SER A 469 -9.35 15.74 9.63
N SER A 470 -9.91 16.49 10.57
CA SER A 470 -9.56 16.45 11.99
C SER A 470 -10.12 15.19 12.64
N SER A 471 -9.30 14.43 13.36
CA SER A 471 -9.78 13.38 14.26
C SER A 471 -9.29 13.61 15.69
N SER A 472 -10.28 13.82 16.54
CA SER A 472 -10.21 13.96 17.99
C SER A 472 -10.22 12.58 18.68
N GLY A 473 -9.32 12.44 19.67
CA GLY A 473 -9.52 11.83 20.99
C GLY A 473 -10.12 10.42 21.15
N GLY A 474 -9.45 9.60 21.96
CA GLY A 474 -10.07 8.44 22.61
C GLY A 474 -9.09 7.40 23.14
N SER A 475 -8.93 7.36 24.45
CA SER A 475 -8.06 6.47 25.22
C SER A 475 -8.78 5.17 25.69
N SER A 476 -7.93 4.20 26.05
CA SER A 476 -8.04 3.16 27.10
C SER A 476 -8.58 1.74 26.81
N SER A 477 -7.63 0.80 26.97
CA SER A 477 -7.58 -0.35 27.91
C SER A 477 -8.21 -1.72 27.59
N SER A 478 -7.32 -2.71 27.75
CA SER A 478 -7.45 -4.07 28.32
C SER A 478 -8.37 -5.09 27.67
N SER A 479 -7.79 -6.25 27.30
CA SER A 479 -8.53 -7.49 27.04
C SER A 479 -7.90 -8.66 27.79
N SER A 480 -8.73 -9.25 28.64
CA SER A 480 -8.66 -10.59 29.21
C SER A 480 -8.69 -11.67 28.11
N SER A 481 -8.08 -12.81 28.41
CA SER A 481 -7.96 -13.98 27.53
C SER A 481 -9.28 -14.76 27.43
N SER A 482 -9.98 -14.65 26.31
CA SER A 482 -11.11 -15.50 25.91
C SER A 482 -10.70 -16.46 24.79
N SER A 483 -10.95 -17.75 24.95
CA SER A 483 -10.71 -18.79 23.94
C SER A 483 -11.72 -18.66 22.79
N SER A 484 -11.29 -18.04 21.68
CA SER A 484 -12.06 -17.89 20.44
C SER A 484 -11.78 -19.06 19.48
N TRP A 485 -12.73 -19.36 18.58
CA TRP A 485 -12.49 -20.26 17.44
C TRP A 485 -11.28 -19.80 16.61
N GLY A 486 -10.62 -20.77 15.95
CA GLY A 486 -9.33 -20.58 15.28
C GLY A 486 -9.34 -19.63 14.08
N GLY A 487 -10.51 -19.18 13.62
CA GLY A 487 -10.71 -18.06 12.69
C GLY A 487 -10.54 -18.37 11.20
N GLY A 488 -10.74 -19.62 10.78
CA GLY A 488 -10.60 -20.07 9.39
C GLY A 488 -11.59 -19.42 8.41
N SER A 489 -11.07 -18.94 7.27
CA SER A 489 -11.88 -18.52 6.11
C SER A 489 -11.87 -19.63 5.05
N SER A 490 -12.64 -20.70 5.27
CA SER A 490 -12.68 -21.86 4.36
C SER A 490 -13.74 -21.72 3.27
N SER A 491 -13.38 -22.05 2.02
CA SER A 491 -14.27 -22.19 0.86
C SER A 491 -14.85 -23.60 0.71
N GLY A 492 -15.08 -24.30 1.83
CA GLY A 492 -15.34 -25.74 1.81
C GLY A 492 -16.75 -26.14 1.36
N GLY A 493 -16.87 -27.41 0.94
CA GLY A 493 -18.13 -28.04 0.55
C GLY A 493 -19.06 -28.32 1.74
N GLY A 494 -20.29 -28.65 1.43
CA GLY A 494 -21.27 -29.01 2.45
C GLY A 494 -22.33 -29.95 1.92
N THR A 495 -22.67 -30.95 2.74
CA THR A 495 -23.66 -31.97 2.44
C THR A 495 -24.83 -31.85 3.39
N GLY A 496 -26.02 -32.27 2.98
CA GLY A 496 -27.20 -32.21 3.84
C GLY A 496 -28.39 -32.91 3.23
N GLY A 497 -29.47 -32.92 3.99
CA GLY A 497 -30.69 -33.61 3.61
C GLY A 497 -31.84 -33.30 4.56
N SER A 498 -32.94 -34.01 4.34
CA SER A 498 -34.14 -33.92 5.16
C SER A 498 -34.56 -35.29 5.71
N TRP A 499 -35.38 -35.30 6.76
CA TRP A 499 -35.92 -36.54 7.36
C TRP A 499 -37.44 -36.57 7.50
#